data_AF-A0A3M8B4C0-F1
#
_entry.id   AF-A0A3M8B4C0-F1
#
_cell.length_a   1.000
_cell.length_b   1.000
_cell.length_c   1.000
_cell.angle_alpha   90.00
_cell.angle_beta   90.00
_cell.angle_gamma   90.00
#
_symmetry.space_group_name_H-M   'P 1'
#
loop_
_entity.id
_entity.type
_entity.pdbx_description
1 polymer ?
#
loop_
_entity_poly.entity_id
_entity_poly.type
_entity_poly.pdbx_seq_one_letter_code
_entity_poly.pdbx_strand_id
1 'polypeptide(L)'
;MQNTILIWLGSLLGVLVTGFVGYVVYRFWYHMGRLPKPPFQELEAKPAPGNWSDDEVTFTWIGHSTILLNVYGTKILTDPVLGEKLGLRIAGIVHVGPRRFTPPALDADEIGSVDLILLSHAHMDHVDLPTLRRLAHPSTHVITASNTGKLLRRMPFASCKELAPGQAITTEDGVTVTAISVRHWGNRFPWNHDYGYNGYVIEKNGVRILYPGDTAYMSMEHLPQKFGQFDLVFMPIGAYKPDSYQAAHCTPEQAWQMFKESGGKWLVPIHWNTFVLSREPVDEPLQRLLAAAGEEKNRIIVERQGETFAFHK
;
A
#
# COMPACT_ATOMS: atom_id res chain seq x y z
N MET A 1 35.10 -31.09 36.66
CA MET A 1 33.73 -30.59 36.94
C MET A 1 33.32 -29.44 36.01
N GLN A 2 34.13 -28.39 35.82
CA GLN A 2 33.76 -27.24 34.96
C GLN A 2 33.44 -27.61 33.49
N ASN A 3 34.26 -28.46 32.85
CA ASN A 3 34.02 -28.87 31.45
C ASN A 3 32.70 -29.63 31.27
N THR A 4 32.33 -30.45 32.25
CA THR A 4 31.07 -31.21 32.22
C THR A 4 29.86 -30.28 32.31
N ILE A 5 29.90 -29.28 33.19
CA ILE A 5 28.83 -28.29 33.34
C ILE A 5 28.66 -27.47 32.06
N LEU A 6 29.76 -27.06 31.41
CA LEU A 6 29.71 -26.34 30.13
C LEU A 6 29.08 -27.19 29.01
N ILE A 7 29.37 -28.49 28.95
CA ILE A 7 28.76 -29.42 27.98
C ILE A 7 27.26 -29.57 28.23
N TRP A 8 26.83 -29.70 29.49
CA TRP A 8 25.41 -29.77 29.85
C TRP A 8 24.66 -28.48 29.51
N LEU A 9 25.25 -27.32 29.82
CA LEU A 9 24.67 -26.02 29.47
C LEU A 9 24.59 -25.82 27.95
N GLY A 10 25.64 -26.20 27.20
CA GLY A 10 25.64 -26.15 25.74
C GLY A 10 24.59 -27.08 25.12
N SER A 11 24.43 -28.29 25.68
CA SER A 11 23.44 -29.26 25.23
C SER A 11 22.01 -28.77 25.52
N LEU A 12 21.78 -28.22 26.72
CA LEU A 12 20.50 -27.62 27.09
C LEU A 12 20.16 -26.42 26.19
N LEU A 13 21.13 -25.55 25.92
CA LEU A 13 20.96 -24.43 25.00
C LEU A 13 20.64 -24.93 23.58
N GLY A 14 21.32 -25.97 23.09
CA GLY A 14 21.05 -26.59 21.80
C GLY A 14 19.62 -27.14 21.69
N VAL A 15 19.12 -27.82 22.74
CA VAL A 15 17.73 -28.30 22.80
C VAL A 15 16.74 -27.15 22.81
N LEU A 16 16.99 -26.09 23.60
CA LEU A 16 16.11 -24.92 23.67
C LEU A 16 16.05 -24.17 22.33
N VAL A 17 17.20 -23.96 21.68
CA VAL A 17 17.26 -23.33 20.34
C VAL A 17 16.53 -24.17 19.31
N THR A 18 16.76 -25.50 19.29
CA THR A 18 16.08 -26.40 18.35
C THR A 18 14.57 -26.44 18.60
N GLY A 19 14.14 -26.51 19.86
CA GLY A 19 12.74 -26.45 20.24
C GLY A 19 12.08 -25.12 19.85
N PHE A 20 12.76 -23.99 20.05
CA PHE A 20 12.28 -22.67 19.64
C PHE A 20 12.18 -22.55 18.12
N VAL A 21 13.20 -22.96 17.37
CA VAL A 21 13.16 -22.98 15.90
C VAL A 21 12.03 -23.87 15.40
N GLY A 22 11.88 -25.08 15.98
CA GLY A 22 10.79 -25.99 15.66
C GLY A 22 9.41 -25.38 15.94
N TYR A 23 9.25 -24.68 17.06
CA TYR A 23 8.03 -23.95 17.39
C TYR A 23 7.74 -22.83 16.39
N VAL A 24 8.74 -22.01 16.02
CA VAL A 24 8.59 -20.94 15.03
C VAL A 24 8.19 -21.51 13.66
N VAL A 25 8.82 -22.59 13.22
CA VAL A 25 8.48 -23.28 11.97
C VAL A 25 7.06 -23.82 12.04
N TYR A 26 6.69 -24.53 13.12
CA TYR A 26 5.33 -25.03 13.32
C TYR A 26 4.29 -23.92 13.28
N ARG A 27 4.53 -22.80 13.98
CA ARG A 27 3.64 -21.64 14.00
C ARG A 27 3.48 -21.00 12.62
N PHE A 28 4.58 -20.89 11.87
CA PHE A 28 4.57 -20.41 10.50
C PHE A 28 3.71 -21.31 9.61
N TRP A 29 3.95 -22.63 9.63
CA TRP A 29 3.18 -23.60 8.84
C TRP A 29 1.69 -23.62 9.21
N TYR A 30 1.38 -23.59 10.51
CA TYR A 30 0.01 -23.51 11.00
C TYR A 30 -0.70 -22.23 10.55
N HIS A 31 0.00 -21.09 10.55
CA HIS A 31 -0.55 -19.83 10.08
C HIS A 31 -0.78 -19.85 8.56
N MET A 32 0.24 -20.25 7.78
CA MET A 32 0.16 -20.35 6.31
C MET A 32 -0.91 -21.35 5.85
N GLY A 33 -1.16 -22.42 6.61
CA GLY A 33 -2.21 -23.39 6.33
C GLY A 33 -3.63 -22.85 6.44
N ARG A 34 -3.82 -21.69 7.11
CA ARG A 34 -5.12 -21.01 7.29
C ARG A 34 -5.35 -19.86 6.31
N LEU A 35 -4.36 -19.55 5.48
CA LEU A 35 -4.49 -18.54 4.46
C LEU A 35 -5.18 -19.13 3.21
N PRO A 36 -6.00 -18.34 2.51
CA PRO A 36 -6.48 -18.67 1.18
C PRO A 36 -5.34 -19.06 0.23
N LYS A 37 -5.64 -19.93 -0.73
CA LYS A 37 -4.70 -20.36 -1.78
C LYS A 37 -5.36 -20.17 -3.16
N PRO A 38 -5.63 -18.92 -3.56
CA PRO A 38 -6.24 -18.68 -4.85
C PRO A 38 -5.34 -19.16 -5.99
N PRO A 39 -5.91 -19.54 -7.13
CA PRO A 39 -5.12 -19.75 -8.34
C PRO A 39 -4.48 -18.42 -8.77
N PHE A 40 -3.44 -18.51 -9.60
CA PHE A 40 -2.91 -17.33 -10.27
C PHE A 40 -3.98 -16.73 -11.20
N GLN A 41 -4.08 -15.41 -11.20
CA GLN A 41 -4.99 -14.63 -12.03
C GLN A 41 -4.18 -13.88 -13.09
N GLU A 42 -4.64 -13.97 -14.33
CA GLU A 42 -4.12 -13.12 -15.41
C GLU A 42 -4.79 -11.75 -15.38
N LEU A 43 -4.11 -10.75 -15.94
CA LEU A 43 -4.67 -9.41 -16.09
C LEU A 43 -5.64 -9.40 -17.28
N GLU A 44 -6.78 -8.77 -17.08
CA GLU A 44 -7.77 -8.58 -18.14
C GLU A 44 -7.57 -7.28 -18.91
N ALA A 45 -6.84 -6.31 -18.32
CA ALA A 45 -6.55 -5.01 -18.91
C ALA A 45 -5.06 -4.68 -18.80
N LYS A 46 -4.52 -4.05 -19.85
CA LYS A 46 -3.15 -3.56 -19.91
C LYS A 46 -3.16 -2.03 -20.12
N PRO A 47 -2.77 -1.23 -19.13
CA PRO A 47 -2.72 0.22 -19.26
C PRO A 47 -1.67 0.67 -20.28
N ALA A 48 -1.88 1.84 -20.87
CA ALA A 48 -0.92 2.47 -21.80
C ALA A 48 -0.64 3.93 -21.37
N PRO A 49 0.16 4.15 -20.30
CA PRO A 49 0.40 5.49 -19.75
C PRO A 49 1.12 6.46 -20.69
N GLY A 50 1.70 5.95 -21.79
CA GLY A 50 2.27 6.79 -22.85
C GLY A 50 1.23 7.53 -23.71
N ASN A 51 -0.05 7.15 -23.63
CA ASN A 51 -1.14 7.73 -24.42
C ASN A 51 -2.04 8.67 -23.60
N TRP A 52 -1.70 8.94 -22.34
CA TRP A 52 -2.51 9.77 -21.46
C TRP A 52 -2.40 11.25 -21.83
N SER A 53 -3.51 11.98 -21.71
CA SER A 53 -3.55 13.42 -21.94
C SER A 53 -3.10 14.19 -20.69
N ASP A 54 -2.31 15.23 -20.86
CA ASP A 54 -1.87 16.12 -19.78
C ASP A 54 -2.93 17.18 -19.42
N ASP A 55 -4.06 17.22 -20.13
CA ASP A 55 -5.17 18.14 -19.88
C ASP A 55 -6.25 17.55 -18.97
N GLU A 56 -6.09 16.33 -18.48
CA GLU A 56 -7.07 15.65 -17.64
C GLU A 56 -6.44 14.92 -16.45
N VAL A 57 -7.27 14.28 -15.64
CA VAL A 57 -6.83 13.32 -14.63
C VAL A 57 -7.05 11.92 -15.17
N THR A 58 -5.98 11.16 -15.28
CA THR A 58 -6.02 9.73 -15.66
C THR A 58 -5.35 8.91 -14.58
N PHE A 59 -5.88 7.74 -14.27
CA PHE A 59 -5.18 6.82 -13.38
C PHE A 59 -5.42 5.37 -13.75
N THR A 60 -4.49 4.51 -13.35
CA THR A 60 -4.67 3.06 -13.40
C THR A 60 -4.27 2.40 -12.10
N TRP A 61 -5.05 1.42 -11.67
CA TRP A 61 -4.71 0.58 -10.53
C TRP A 61 -3.74 -0.51 -10.98
N ILE A 62 -2.46 -0.36 -10.61
CA ILE A 62 -1.41 -1.32 -11.00
C ILE A 62 -1.52 -2.62 -10.19
N GLY A 63 -1.97 -2.52 -8.95
CA GLY A 63 -2.18 -3.65 -8.05
C GLY A 63 -1.84 -3.32 -6.61
N HIS A 64 -2.48 -4.01 -5.68
CA HIS A 64 -2.39 -3.76 -4.23
C HIS A 64 -2.74 -2.30 -3.91
N SER A 65 -1.80 -1.52 -3.39
CA SER A 65 -1.95 -0.08 -3.15
C SER A 65 -1.13 0.78 -4.13
N THR A 66 -0.64 0.16 -5.21
CA THR A 66 0.09 0.84 -6.27
C THR A 66 -0.86 1.40 -7.32
N ILE A 67 -0.88 2.72 -7.45
CA ILE A 67 -1.71 3.45 -8.41
C ILE A 67 -0.79 4.42 -9.15
N LEU A 68 -0.82 4.37 -10.48
CA LEU A 68 -0.19 5.39 -11.31
C LEU A 68 -1.25 6.42 -11.68
N LEU A 69 -1.02 7.66 -11.28
CA LEU A 69 -1.84 8.83 -11.53
C LEU A 69 -1.13 9.74 -12.51
N ASN A 70 -1.88 10.34 -13.41
CA ASN A 70 -1.53 11.55 -14.12
C ASN A 70 -2.53 12.63 -13.70
N VAL A 71 -2.03 13.69 -13.07
CA VAL A 71 -2.85 14.81 -12.62
C VAL A 71 -2.40 16.04 -13.40
N TYR A 72 -3.08 16.32 -14.51
CA TYR A 72 -2.75 17.40 -15.44
C TYR A 72 -1.25 17.44 -15.80
N GLY A 73 -0.71 16.32 -16.28
CA GLY A 73 0.68 16.16 -16.69
C GLY A 73 1.69 15.79 -15.60
N THR A 74 1.31 15.82 -14.30
CA THR A 74 2.19 15.32 -13.23
C THR A 74 1.91 13.85 -12.96
N LYS A 75 2.91 12.99 -13.18
CA LYS A 75 2.85 11.55 -12.92
C LYS A 75 3.20 11.24 -11.46
N ILE A 76 2.23 10.72 -10.73
CA ILE A 76 2.34 10.37 -9.31
C ILE A 76 2.15 8.86 -9.14
N LEU A 77 3.02 8.21 -8.38
CA LEU A 77 2.95 6.79 -8.08
C LEU A 77 2.81 6.55 -6.57
N THR A 78 1.76 5.86 -6.15
CA THR A 78 1.55 5.53 -4.73
C THR A 78 2.15 4.16 -4.38
N ASP A 79 2.73 4.03 -3.19
CA ASP A 79 3.14 2.76 -2.56
C ASP A 79 3.57 1.65 -3.54
N PRO A 80 4.65 1.86 -4.33
CA PRO A 80 4.95 1.02 -5.48
C PRO A 80 5.52 -0.34 -5.07
N VAL A 81 4.77 -1.39 -5.40
CA VAL A 81 5.13 -2.79 -5.15
C VAL A 81 4.90 -3.63 -6.40
N LEU A 82 5.96 -3.83 -7.18
CA LEU A 82 5.94 -4.58 -8.44
C LEU A 82 6.54 -5.99 -8.29
N GLY A 83 7.20 -6.28 -7.16
CA GLY A 83 7.80 -7.58 -6.90
C GLY A 83 6.81 -8.75 -6.87
N GLU A 84 7.26 -9.92 -7.32
CA GLU A 84 6.47 -11.17 -7.24
C GLU A 84 6.17 -11.65 -5.82
N LYS A 85 7.00 -11.27 -4.86
CA LYS A 85 6.91 -11.70 -3.47
C LYS A 85 7.14 -10.51 -2.56
N LEU A 86 6.34 -10.45 -1.50
CA LEU A 86 6.61 -9.61 -0.36
C LEU A 86 7.56 -10.35 0.58
N GLY A 87 8.33 -9.59 1.36
CA GLY A 87 9.08 -10.15 2.47
C GLY A 87 10.59 -10.02 2.35
N LEU A 88 11.27 -10.93 3.03
CA LEU A 88 12.72 -10.86 3.25
C LEU A 88 13.47 -11.68 2.22
N ARG A 89 14.48 -11.05 1.61
CA ARG A 89 15.55 -11.74 0.90
C ARG A 89 16.65 -12.10 1.89
N ILE A 90 16.80 -13.39 2.19
CA ILE A 90 17.83 -13.94 3.05
C ILE A 90 19.00 -14.43 2.18
N ALA A 91 20.20 -13.94 2.49
CA ALA A 91 21.44 -14.27 1.79
C ALA A 91 21.40 -14.07 0.26
N GLY A 92 20.53 -13.20 -0.24
CA GLY A 92 20.37 -12.89 -1.67
C GLY A 92 19.68 -13.96 -2.51
N ILE A 93 19.42 -15.15 -1.96
CA ILE A 93 18.98 -16.33 -2.72
C ILE A 93 17.57 -16.78 -2.29
N VAL A 94 17.24 -16.65 -1.00
CA VAL A 94 15.97 -17.14 -0.45
C VAL A 94 15.01 -15.98 -0.23
N HIS A 95 13.86 -15.97 -0.91
CA HIS A 95 12.81 -14.97 -0.71
C HIS A 95 11.64 -15.58 0.08
N VAL A 96 11.50 -15.15 1.33
CA VAL A 96 10.46 -15.62 2.26
C VAL A 96 9.37 -14.57 2.41
N GLY A 97 8.14 -14.95 2.09
CA GLY A 97 6.93 -14.17 2.29
C GLY A 97 5.88 -14.46 1.22
N PRO A 98 4.71 -13.79 1.28
CA PRO A 98 3.59 -14.09 0.39
C PRO A 98 3.94 -13.72 -1.05
N ARG A 99 3.62 -14.64 -1.97
CA ARG A 99 3.69 -14.40 -3.42
C ARG A 99 2.40 -13.74 -3.87
N ARG A 100 2.48 -12.79 -4.82
CA ARG A 100 1.26 -12.32 -5.48
C ARG A 100 0.63 -13.42 -6.31
N PHE A 101 -0.69 -13.42 -6.33
CA PHE A 101 -1.47 -14.26 -7.24
C PHE A 101 -1.97 -13.48 -8.46
N THR A 102 -1.89 -12.14 -8.44
CA THR A 102 -2.19 -11.27 -9.59
C THR A 102 -0.94 -10.45 -9.95
N PRO A 103 -0.44 -10.51 -11.20
CA PRO A 103 0.78 -9.80 -11.61
C PRO A 103 0.51 -8.29 -11.71
N PRO A 104 1.53 -7.41 -11.52
CA PRO A 104 1.30 -5.97 -11.62
C PRO A 104 0.86 -5.60 -13.04
N ALA A 105 -0.06 -4.65 -13.17
CA ALA A 105 -0.55 -4.21 -14.48
C ALA A 105 0.55 -3.62 -15.37
N LEU A 106 1.58 -3.03 -14.76
CA LEU A 106 2.75 -2.46 -15.41
C LEU A 106 4.00 -2.86 -14.63
N ASP A 107 5.09 -3.17 -15.33
CA ASP A 107 6.41 -3.22 -14.71
C ASP A 107 7.03 -1.80 -14.59
N ALA A 108 8.23 -1.71 -14.00
CA ALA A 108 8.89 -0.42 -13.76
C ALA A 108 9.27 0.31 -15.05
N ASP A 109 9.56 -0.43 -16.12
CA ASP A 109 9.98 0.14 -17.40
C ASP A 109 8.74 0.64 -18.17
N GLU A 110 7.62 -0.08 -18.08
CA GLU A 110 6.32 0.31 -18.63
C GLU A 110 5.65 1.48 -17.90
N ILE A 111 5.90 1.65 -16.59
CA ILE A 111 5.49 2.85 -15.84
C ILE A 111 6.21 4.09 -16.40
N GLY A 112 7.48 3.92 -16.79
CA GLY A 112 8.33 5.02 -17.26
C GLY A 112 8.74 5.98 -16.13
N SER A 113 9.07 7.21 -16.51
CA SER A 113 9.44 8.25 -15.54
C SER A 113 8.21 8.73 -14.75
N VAL A 114 8.39 8.85 -13.44
CA VAL A 114 7.40 9.45 -12.53
C VAL A 114 8.01 10.67 -11.86
N ASP A 115 7.20 11.71 -11.67
CA ASP A 115 7.65 12.98 -11.07
C ASP A 115 7.64 12.88 -9.55
N LEU A 116 6.63 12.17 -9.01
CA LEU A 116 6.41 12.05 -7.58
C LEU A 116 6.06 10.63 -7.16
N ILE A 117 6.71 10.12 -6.12
CA ILE A 117 6.34 8.89 -5.43
C ILE A 117 5.81 9.24 -4.04
N LEU A 118 4.63 8.71 -3.69
CA LEU A 118 4.03 8.85 -2.37
C LEU A 118 4.10 7.53 -1.61
N LEU A 119 4.67 7.57 -0.41
CA LEU A 119 4.83 6.40 0.46
C LEU A 119 4.07 6.61 1.77
N SER A 120 3.01 5.83 2.01
CA SER A 120 2.12 5.99 3.17
C SER A 120 2.75 5.53 4.48
N HIS A 121 3.44 4.38 4.48
CA HIS A 121 4.08 3.79 5.66
C HIS A 121 5.10 2.71 5.28
N ALA A 122 5.95 2.27 6.21
CA ALA A 122 7.15 1.50 5.88
C ALA A 122 6.98 -0.02 5.69
N HIS A 123 5.74 -0.53 5.69
CA HIS A 123 5.48 -1.96 5.49
C HIS A 123 5.97 -2.44 4.13
N MET A 124 6.27 -3.74 4.04
CA MET A 124 6.90 -4.30 2.84
C MET A 124 5.98 -4.35 1.62
N ASP A 125 4.67 -4.35 1.85
CA ASP A 125 3.62 -4.31 0.85
C ASP A 125 3.23 -2.89 0.43
N HIS A 126 3.85 -1.86 1.01
CA HIS A 126 3.74 -0.46 0.56
C HIS A 126 5.09 0.15 0.16
N VAL A 127 6.19 -0.39 0.70
CA VAL A 127 7.57 0.04 0.41
C VAL A 127 8.40 -1.17 0.00
N ASP A 128 8.38 -1.45 -1.30
CA ASP A 128 9.22 -2.47 -1.94
C ASP A 128 10.54 -1.85 -2.42
N LEU A 129 11.61 -2.04 -1.63
CA LEU A 129 12.92 -1.46 -1.93
C LEU A 129 13.49 -1.90 -3.29
N PRO A 130 13.37 -3.18 -3.72
CA PRO A 130 13.65 -3.58 -5.10
C PRO A 130 12.95 -2.72 -6.16
N THR A 131 11.63 -2.52 -6.05
CA THR A 131 10.86 -1.68 -6.98
C THR A 131 11.36 -0.23 -6.96
N LEU A 132 11.52 0.35 -5.76
CA LEU A 132 11.99 1.74 -5.61
C LEU A 132 13.39 1.94 -6.19
N ARG A 133 14.29 0.95 -6.11
CA ARG A 133 15.61 1.04 -6.77
C ARG A 133 15.52 1.07 -8.28
N ARG A 134 14.56 0.38 -8.89
CA ARG A 134 14.33 0.40 -10.34
C ARG A 134 13.74 1.73 -10.80
N LEU A 135 12.87 2.32 -9.97
CA LEU A 135 12.21 3.60 -10.24
C LEU A 135 13.06 4.82 -9.85
N ALA A 136 14.19 4.62 -9.17
CA ALA A 136 14.98 5.74 -8.65
C ALA A 136 15.66 6.51 -9.79
N HIS A 137 15.26 7.77 -9.94
CA HIS A 137 15.76 8.67 -10.97
C HIS A 137 16.02 10.07 -10.40
N PRO A 138 17.05 10.81 -10.87
CA PRO A 138 17.38 12.15 -10.38
C PRO A 138 16.33 13.25 -10.63
N SER A 139 15.27 12.96 -11.39
CA SER A 139 14.11 13.84 -11.58
C SER A 139 12.90 13.44 -10.72
N THR A 140 12.95 12.30 -10.04
CA THR A 140 11.82 11.80 -9.25
C THR A 140 11.93 12.26 -7.81
N HIS A 141 10.88 12.90 -7.30
CA HIS A 141 10.75 13.29 -5.91
C HIS A 141 9.99 12.22 -5.12
N VAL A 142 10.28 12.10 -3.83
CA VAL A 142 9.57 11.20 -2.92
C VAL A 142 9.01 11.99 -1.75
N ILE A 143 7.74 11.79 -1.45
CA ILE A 143 7.11 12.21 -0.19
C ILE A 143 6.74 10.95 0.59
N THR A 144 7.13 10.91 1.85
CA THR A 144 6.99 9.73 2.69
C THR A 144 6.64 10.09 4.13
N ALA A 145 6.16 9.13 4.92
CA ALA A 145 5.87 9.37 6.33
C ALA A 145 7.14 9.65 7.16
N SER A 146 6.99 10.31 8.30
CA SER A 146 8.09 10.59 9.24
C SER A 146 9.00 9.38 9.50
N ASN A 147 10.32 9.60 9.53
CA ASN A 147 11.36 8.60 9.78
C ASN A 147 11.45 7.43 8.79
N THR A 148 10.73 7.44 7.67
CA THR A 148 10.76 6.36 6.66
C THR A 148 11.74 6.63 5.52
N GLY A 149 12.11 7.89 5.26
CA GLY A 149 13.08 8.30 4.25
C GLY A 149 14.48 7.74 4.50
N LYS A 150 14.76 7.29 5.73
CA LYS A 150 15.98 6.55 6.08
C LYS A 150 16.17 5.26 5.25
N LEU A 151 15.10 4.68 4.73
CA LEU A 151 15.10 3.52 3.83
C LEU A 151 15.59 3.87 2.41
N LEU A 152 15.49 5.14 2.01
CA LEU A 152 15.71 5.61 0.65
C LEU A 152 17.05 6.33 0.47
N ARG A 153 17.81 6.55 1.55
CA ARG A 153 19.05 7.37 1.59
C ARG A 153 20.12 7.04 0.55
N ARG A 154 20.11 5.84 -0.05
CA ARG A 154 21.09 5.40 -1.05
C ARG A 154 20.51 5.32 -2.47
N MET A 155 19.30 5.81 -2.68
CA MET A 155 18.62 5.82 -3.98
C MET A 155 18.76 7.21 -4.60
N PRO A 156 19.06 7.31 -5.91
CA PRO A 156 19.33 8.57 -6.60
C PRO A 156 18.05 9.37 -6.91
N PHE A 157 17.15 9.54 -5.94
CA PHE A 157 15.99 10.42 -6.07
C PHE A 157 16.42 11.89 -6.02
N ALA A 158 15.67 12.76 -6.72
CA ALA A 158 15.85 14.21 -6.70
C ALA A 158 15.77 14.76 -5.27
N SER A 159 14.76 14.29 -4.52
CA SER A 159 14.57 14.63 -3.12
C SER A 159 13.74 13.57 -2.41
N CYS A 160 13.91 13.46 -1.08
CA CYS A 160 13.03 12.71 -0.21
C CYS A 160 12.57 13.64 0.91
N LYS A 161 11.27 13.91 0.98
CA LYS A 161 10.64 14.77 1.99
C LYS A 161 9.77 13.92 2.90
N GLU A 162 9.94 14.10 4.20
CA GLU A 162 9.11 13.43 5.20
C GLU A 162 8.02 14.37 5.69
N LEU A 163 6.77 13.90 5.75
CA LEU A 163 5.65 14.66 6.30
C LEU A 163 5.05 13.91 7.50
N ALA A 164 4.65 14.69 8.50
CA ALA A 164 3.77 14.27 9.57
C ALA A 164 2.32 14.73 9.30
N PRO A 165 1.30 14.05 9.85
CA PRO A 165 -0.09 14.49 9.75
C PRO A 165 -0.28 15.98 10.06
N GLY A 166 -0.96 16.69 9.17
CA GLY A 166 -1.19 18.13 9.24
C GLY A 166 -0.17 18.99 8.49
N GLN A 167 0.96 18.42 8.06
CA GLN A 167 1.94 19.11 7.21
C GLN A 167 1.59 18.98 5.73
N ALA A 168 1.96 19.98 4.95
CA ALA A 168 1.78 20.00 3.51
C ALA A 168 3.03 20.48 2.79
N ILE A 169 3.20 20.06 1.54
CA ILE A 169 4.22 20.57 0.63
C ILE A 169 3.61 20.76 -0.76
N THR A 170 4.01 21.83 -1.44
CA THR A 170 3.64 22.08 -2.84
C THR A 170 4.89 21.88 -3.70
N THR A 171 4.77 21.03 -4.72
CA THR A 171 5.80 20.80 -5.74
C THR A 171 5.89 21.98 -6.70
N GLU A 172 6.99 22.08 -7.45
CA GLU A 172 7.19 23.15 -8.45
C GLU A 172 6.11 23.11 -9.55
N ASP A 173 5.61 21.92 -9.88
CA ASP A 173 4.54 21.69 -10.87
C ASP A 173 3.12 21.95 -10.32
N GLY A 174 3.00 22.56 -9.13
CA GLY A 174 1.74 22.99 -8.54
C GLY A 174 0.93 21.90 -7.83
N VAL A 175 1.48 20.69 -7.67
CA VAL A 175 0.82 19.64 -6.87
C VAL A 175 1.06 19.89 -5.39
N THR A 176 -0.02 20.07 -4.63
CA THR A 176 0.02 20.16 -3.17
C THR A 176 -0.31 18.80 -2.56
N VAL A 177 0.55 18.32 -1.68
CA VAL A 177 0.38 17.07 -0.94
C VAL A 177 0.32 17.39 0.54
N THR A 178 -0.80 17.08 1.17
CA THR A 178 -1.03 17.23 2.62
C THR A 178 -1.09 15.86 3.27
N ALA A 179 -0.24 15.61 4.27
CA ALA A 179 -0.31 14.39 5.08
C ALA A 179 -1.50 14.46 6.04
N ILE A 180 -2.26 13.38 6.15
CA ILE A 180 -3.41 13.26 7.06
C ILE A 180 -3.25 12.10 8.04
N SER A 181 -3.91 12.20 9.19
CA SER A 181 -3.95 11.13 10.17
C SER A 181 -4.73 9.94 9.61
N VAL A 182 -4.17 8.76 9.84
CA VAL A 182 -4.82 7.46 9.58
C VAL A 182 -4.65 6.57 10.80
N ARG A 183 -5.44 5.51 10.91
CA ARG A 183 -5.34 4.54 12.00
C ARG A 183 -4.57 3.31 11.56
N HIS A 184 -3.24 3.38 11.63
CA HIS A 184 -2.34 2.30 11.25
C HIS A 184 -1.05 2.29 12.09
N TRP A 185 -0.01 1.60 11.63
CA TRP A 185 1.35 1.56 12.21
C TRP A 185 2.39 1.49 11.08
N GLY A 186 3.65 1.83 11.35
CA GLY A 186 4.68 1.96 10.30
C GLY A 186 5.78 0.89 10.30
N ASN A 187 5.70 -0.14 11.15
CA ASN A 187 6.89 -0.94 11.47
C ASN A 187 7.22 -1.96 10.38
N ARG A 188 8.45 -1.91 9.85
CA ARG A 188 8.92 -2.89 8.84
C ARG A 188 9.29 -4.25 9.42
N PHE A 189 9.69 -4.29 10.69
CA PHE A 189 10.12 -5.50 11.41
C PHE A 189 9.57 -5.48 12.84
N PRO A 190 9.41 -6.64 13.51
CA PRO A 190 8.90 -6.69 14.88
C PRO A 190 9.70 -5.88 15.91
N TRP A 191 10.96 -5.52 15.61
CA TRP A 191 11.86 -4.79 16.50
C TRP A 191 12.07 -3.31 16.13
N ASN A 192 11.45 -2.79 15.06
CA ASN A 192 11.47 -1.35 14.78
C ASN A 192 10.11 -0.74 15.16
N HIS A 193 10.12 0.44 15.78
CA HIS A 193 8.91 1.10 16.29
C HIS A 193 8.88 2.60 16.00
N ASP A 194 9.83 3.10 15.20
CA ASP A 194 10.09 4.52 15.01
C ASP A 194 9.65 5.04 13.63
N TYR A 195 9.06 4.19 12.79
CA TYR A 195 8.56 4.56 11.48
C TYR A 195 7.14 5.13 11.56
N GLY A 196 6.93 6.30 10.96
CA GLY A 196 5.63 6.94 10.85
C GLY A 196 4.72 6.27 9.81
N TYR A 197 3.48 6.73 9.79
CA TYR A 197 2.42 6.32 8.87
C TYR A 197 1.43 7.48 8.72
N ASN A 198 0.96 7.73 7.49
CA ASN A 198 -0.07 8.72 7.20
C ASN A 198 -0.77 8.42 5.88
N GLY A 199 -1.93 9.04 5.69
CA GLY A 199 -2.56 9.19 4.37
C GLY A 199 -2.11 10.49 3.71
N TYR A 200 -2.55 10.73 2.48
CA TYR A 200 -2.29 11.94 1.71
C TYR A 200 -3.56 12.49 1.07
N VAL A 201 -3.67 13.81 1.07
CA VAL A 201 -4.56 14.58 0.19
C VAL A 201 -3.70 15.21 -0.89
N ILE A 202 -4.05 14.98 -2.16
CA ILE A 202 -3.34 15.47 -3.33
C ILE A 202 -4.25 16.47 -4.04
N GLU A 203 -3.75 17.68 -4.27
CA GLU A 203 -4.49 18.78 -4.87
C GLU A 203 -3.72 19.41 -6.02
N LYS A 204 -4.38 19.56 -7.18
CA LYS A 204 -3.86 20.28 -8.35
C LYS A 204 -5.02 20.76 -9.22
N ASN A 205 -4.99 22.00 -9.71
CA ASN A 205 -5.99 22.55 -10.63
C ASN A 205 -7.45 22.33 -10.17
N GLY A 206 -7.70 22.49 -8.86
CA GLY A 206 -9.02 22.29 -8.25
C GLY A 206 -9.46 20.83 -8.11
N VAL A 207 -8.71 19.86 -8.64
CA VAL A 207 -8.92 18.43 -8.37
C VAL A 207 -8.37 18.07 -7.00
N ARG A 208 -9.12 17.25 -6.27
CA ARG A 208 -8.73 16.75 -4.97
C ARG A 208 -8.87 15.24 -4.86
N ILE A 209 -7.79 14.59 -4.46
CA ILE A 209 -7.68 13.13 -4.37
C ILE A 209 -7.29 12.73 -2.94
N LEU A 210 -8.00 11.76 -2.36
CA LEU A 210 -7.69 11.18 -1.05
C LEU A 210 -7.04 9.81 -1.23
N TYR A 211 -5.84 9.64 -0.69
CA TYR A 211 -5.12 8.37 -0.64
C TYR A 211 -4.71 8.05 0.81
N PRO A 212 -5.48 7.23 1.55
CA PRO A 212 -5.20 6.95 2.96
C PRO A 212 -4.08 5.92 3.17
N GLY A 213 -3.62 5.21 2.12
CA GLY A 213 -2.84 3.99 2.31
C GLY A 213 -3.66 2.95 3.06
N ASP A 214 -3.06 2.32 4.07
CA ASP A 214 -3.77 1.43 4.98
C ASP A 214 -4.31 2.17 6.19
N THR A 215 -5.54 1.86 6.57
CA THR A 215 -6.15 2.42 7.78
C THR A 215 -7.25 1.49 8.29
N ALA A 216 -7.37 1.39 9.61
CA ALA A 216 -8.61 0.97 10.26
C ALA A 216 -9.67 2.06 10.13
N TYR A 217 -10.91 1.70 10.50
CA TYR A 217 -11.95 2.70 10.61
C TYR A 217 -11.55 3.84 11.55
N MET A 218 -11.70 5.05 11.03
CA MET A 218 -11.69 6.30 11.76
C MET A 218 -12.61 7.29 11.05
N SER A 219 -13.19 8.23 11.80
CA SER A 219 -14.09 9.21 11.21
C SER A 219 -13.36 10.10 10.21
N MET A 220 -13.90 10.21 9.00
CA MET A 220 -13.42 11.09 7.93
C MET A 220 -14.29 12.35 7.78
N GLU A 221 -15.28 12.53 8.64
CA GLU A 221 -16.28 13.61 8.56
C GLU A 221 -15.69 15.01 8.64
N HIS A 222 -14.46 15.14 9.17
CA HIS A 222 -13.73 16.41 9.30
C HIS A 222 -12.99 16.83 8.01
N LEU A 223 -12.84 15.91 7.04
CA LEU A 223 -12.10 16.17 5.81
C LEU A 223 -12.84 17.13 4.87
N PRO A 224 -14.17 17.01 4.64
CA PRO A 224 -14.90 17.94 3.77
C PRO A 224 -14.85 19.40 4.23
N GLN A 225 -14.85 19.68 5.54
CA GLN A 225 -14.79 21.06 6.04
C GLN A 225 -13.36 21.62 5.91
N LYS A 226 -12.34 20.77 6.01
CA LYS A 226 -10.94 21.19 5.92
C LYS A 226 -10.49 21.37 4.47
N PHE A 227 -10.85 20.44 3.60
CA PHE A 227 -10.36 20.41 2.22
C PHE A 227 -11.46 20.79 1.23
N GLY A 228 -12.70 20.37 1.46
CA GLY A 228 -13.80 20.46 0.48
C GLY A 228 -14.11 19.08 -0.11
N GLN A 229 -14.91 19.06 -1.16
CA GLN A 229 -15.28 17.81 -1.83
C GLN A 229 -14.05 17.14 -2.48
N PHE A 230 -13.96 15.81 -2.39
CA PHE A 230 -12.96 15.01 -3.08
C PHE A 230 -13.52 14.48 -4.39
N ASP A 231 -12.76 14.59 -5.48
CA ASP A 231 -13.15 14.03 -6.78
C ASP A 231 -12.91 12.52 -6.82
N LEU A 232 -11.80 12.08 -6.20
CA LEU A 232 -11.38 10.68 -6.17
C LEU A 232 -10.92 10.29 -4.77
N VAL A 233 -11.36 9.12 -4.30
CA VAL A 233 -11.00 8.58 -3.00
C VAL A 233 -10.58 7.13 -3.16
N PHE A 234 -9.34 6.83 -2.81
CA PHE A 234 -8.87 5.46 -2.70
C PHE A 234 -9.20 4.93 -1.30
N MET A 235 -9.65 3.68 -1.20
CA MET A 235 -9.90 3.05 0.11
C MET A 235 -9.39 1.61 0.13
N PRO A 236 -8.61 1.21 1.14
CA PRO A 236 -8.24 -0.19 1.33
C PRO A 236 -9.49 -1.00 1.69
N ILE A 237 -9.63 -2.19 1.11
CA ILE A 237 -10.78 -3.06 1.40
C ILE A 237 -10.39 -4.47 1.83
N GLY A 238 -9.10 -4.80 1.87
CA GLY A 238 -8.59 -6.12 2.26
C GLY A 238 -7.92 -6.13 3.64
N ALA A 239 -7.29 -7.25 3.97
CA ALA A 239 -6.49 -7.47 5.17
C ALA A 239 -7.25 -7.36 6.51
N TYR A 240 -8.56 -7.62 6.53
CA TYR A 240 -9.41 -7.42 7.71
C TYR A 240 -9.74 -8.70 8.51
N LYS A 241 -9.41 -9.91 8.03
CA LYS A 241 -9.60 -11.16 8.80
C LYS A 241 -8.27 -11.74 9.33
N PRO A 242 -8.23 -12.21 10.60
CA PRO A 242 -9.33 -12.24 11.59
C PRO A 242 -9.63 -10.85 12.18
N ASP A 243 -10.77 -10.70 12.86
CA ASP A 243 -11.28 -9.40 13.38
C ASP A 243 -10.26 -8.56 14.16
N SER A 244 -9.27 -9.18 14.80
CA SER A 244 -8.16 -8.47 15.43
C SER A 244 -7.37 -7.56 14.47
N TYR A 245 -7.36 -7.86 13.16
CA TYR A 245 -6.70 -7.04 12.14
C TYR A 245 -7.46 -5.73 11.90
N GLN A 246 -8.74 -5.67 12.30
CA GLN A 246 -9.54 -4.45 12.18
C GLN A 246 -9.09 -3.31 13.08
N ALA A 247 -8.16 -3.57 14.00
CA ALA A 247 -7.46 -2.52 14.74
C ALA A 247 -6.56 -1.64 13.84
N ALA A 248 -6.17 -2.15 12.66
CA ALA A 248 -5.28 -1.47 11.70
C ALA A 248 -5.79 -1.48 10.23
N HIS A 249 -6.81 -2.27 9.89
CA HIS A 249 -7.40 -2.34 8.53
C HIS A 249 -8.92 -2.23 8.57
N CYS A 250 -9.55 -1.43 7.72
CA CYS A 250 -11.00 -1.33 7.69
C CYS A 250 -11.62 -2.53 6.95
N THR A 251 -12.86 -2.89 7.31
CA THR A 251 -13.67 -3.79 6.47
C THR A 251 -14.18 -3.04 5.22
N PRO A 252 -14.67 -3.76 4.19
CA PRO A 252 -15.31 -3.13 3.03
C PRO A 252 -16.49 -2.19 3.38
N GLU A 253 -17.27 -2.53 4.42
CA GLU A 253 -18.38 -1.67 4.89
C GLU A 253 -17.84 -0.40 5.56
N GLN A 254 -16.79 -0.52 6.36
CA GLN A 254 -16.12 0.63 6.98
C GLN A 254 -15.42 1.52 5.94
N ALA A 255 -14.84 0.93 4.89
CA ALA A 255 -14.27 1.65 3.76
C ALA A 255 -15.34 2.47 3.02
N TRP A 256 -16.50 1.86 2.75
CA TRP A 256 -17.65 2.57 2.17
C TRP A 256 -18.13 3.71 3.07
N GLN A 257 -18.21 3.48 4.38
CA GLN A 257 -18.59 4.50 5.35
C GLN A 257 -17.59 5.67 5.37
N MET A 258 -16.29 5.41 5.48
CA MET A 258 -15.25 6.45 5.45
C MET A 258 -15.27 7.24 4.14
N PHE A 259 -15.56 6.59 3.02
CA PHE A 259 -15.75 7.26 1.74
C PHE A 259 -16.94 8.23 1.76
N LYS A 260 -18.10 7.81 2.28
CA LYS A 260 -19.27 8.68 2.43
C LYS A 260 -18.95 9.88 3.34
N GLU A 261 -18.31 9.63 4.47
CA GLU A 261 -17.88 10.67 5.42
C GLU A 261 -16.87 11.66 4.82
N SER A 262 -15.96 11.18 3.96
CA SER A 262 -14.99 12.02 3.26
C SER A 262 -15.63 12.95 2.20
N GLY A 263 -16.90 12.74 1.84
CA GLY A 263 -17.56 13.52 0.79
C GLY A 263 -17.03 13.24 -0.63
N GLY A 264 -16.36 12.11 -0.85
CA GLY A 264 -15.77 11.78 -2.16
C GLY A 264 -16.79 11.54 -3.25
N LYS A 265 -16.51 11.90 -4.50
CA LYS A 265 -17.38 11.64 -5.65
C LYS A 265 -17.30 10.19 -6.11
N TRP A 266 -16.08 9.70 -6.36
CA TRP A 266 -15.79 8.32 -6.75
C TRP A 266 -14.85 7.61 -5.78
N LEU A 267 -15.11 6.33 -5.55
CA LEU A 267 -14.29 5.43 -4.76
C LEU A 267 -13.52 4.48 -5.69
N VAL A 268 -12.24 4.29 -5.41
CA VAL A 268 -11.42 3.23 -6.01
C VAL A 268 -10.96 2.26 -4.92
N PRO A 269 -11.32 0.97 -4.98
CA PRO A 269 -10.91 0.00 -3.98
C PRO A 269 -9.46 -0.45 -4.19
N ILE A 270 -8.66 -0.43 -3.12
CA ILE A 270 -7.24 -0.84 -3.13
C ILE A 270 -6.94 -1.87 -2.02
N HIS A 271 -5.69 -2.33 -1.93
CA HIS A 271 -5.22 -3.30 -0.93
C HIS A 271 -5.93 -4.67 -1.00
N TRP A 272 -6.39 -5.06 -2.19
CA TRP A 272 -7.06 -6.35 -2.41
C TRP A 272 -6.63 -6.98 -3.75
N ASN A 273 -7.09 -8.20 -3.99
CA ASN A 273 -6.86 -8.97 -5.23
C ASN A 273 -5.39 -9.10 -5.70
N THR A 274 -4.40 -9.01 -4.81
CA THR A 274 -2.97 -9.04 -5.22
C THR A 274 -2.14 -10.02 -4.41
N PHE A 275 -2.16 -9.89 -3.08
CA PHE A 275 -1.45 -10.75 -2.15
C PHE A 275 -2.43 -11.35 -1.13
N VAL A 276 -2.13 -12.54 -0.61
CA VAL A 276 -2.88 -13.11 0.52
C VAL A 276 -2.19 -12.69 1.82
N LEU A 277 -2.71 -11.62 2.44
CA LEU A 277 -2.15 -11.02 3.67
C LEU A 277 -2.90 -11.43 4.96
N SER A 278 -4.01 -12.12 4.80
CA SER A 278 -5.07 -12.26 5.80
C SER A 278 -5.95 -13.45 5.44
N ARG A 279 -7.01 -13.70 6.24
CA ARG A 279 -7.80 -14.94 6.16
C ARG A 279 -9.10 -14.85 5.38
N GLU A 280 -9.48 -13.69 4.86
CA GLU A 280 -10.67 -13.56 4.01
C GLU A 280 -10.45 -14.21 2.65
N PRO A 281 -11.50 -14.80 2.04
CA PRO A 281 -11.45 -15.16 0.62
C PRO A 281 -11.09 -13.94 -0.23
N VAL A 282 -10.25 -14.12 -1.25
CA VAL A 282 -9.66 -12.99 -1.99
C VAL A 282 -10.65 -12.20 -2.85
N ASP A 283 -11.79 -12.80 -3.18
CA ASP A 283 -12.91 -12.22 -3.92
C ASP A 283 -13.98 -11.57 -3.02
N GLU A 284 -13.99 -11.92 -1.73
CA GLU A 284 -14.95 -11.39 -0.73
C GLU A 284 -14.90 -9.85 -0.59
N PRO A 285 -13.73 -9.17 -0.60
CA PRO A 285 -13.66 -7.73 -0.37
C PRO A 285 -14.53 -6.89 -1.30
N LEU A 286 -14.40 -7.09 -2.63
CA LEU A 286 -15.17 -6.31 -3.60
C LEU A 286 -16.66 -6.63 -3.53
N GLN A 287 -17.03 -7.91 -3.35
CA GLN A 287 -18.42 -8.31 -3.20
C GLN A 287 -19.09 -7.61 -2.01
N ARG A 288 -18.39 -7.54 -0.87
CA ARG A 288 -18.88 -6.85 0.32
C ARG A 288 -18.93 -5.33 0.15
N LEU A 289 -17.95 -4.74 -0.53
CA LEU A 289 -17.96 -3.32 -0.83
C LEU A 289 -19.16 -2.93 -1.71
N LEU A 290 -19.41 -3.69 -2.78
CA LEU A 290 -20.55 -3.49 -3.68
C LEU A 290 -21.87 -3.67 -2.94
N ALA A 291 -21.96 -4.66 -2.04
CA ALA A 291 -23.13 -4.87 -1.19
C ALA A 291 -23.35 -3.69 -0.21
N ALA A 292 -22.28 -3.15 0.39
CA ALA A 292 -22.34 -1.99 1.27
C ALA A 292 -22.79 -0.72 0.52
N ALA A 293 -22.38 -0.57 -0.74
CA ALA A 293 -22.77 0.56 -1.58
C ALA A 293 -24.23 0.50 -2.06
N GLY A 294 -24.80 -0.69 -2.21
CA GLY A 294 -26.18 -0.87 -2.65
C GLY A 294 -26.48 -0.17 -3.98
N GLU A 295 -27.45 0.74 -3.99
CA GLU A 295 -27.83 1.51 -5.17
C GLU A 295 -26.75 2.51 -5.64
N GLU A 296 -25.80 2.87 -4.76
CA GLU A 296 -24.71 3.81 -5.07
C GLU A 296 -23.45 3.13 -5.65
N LYS A 297 -23.52 1.84 -6.01
CA LYS A 297 -22.39 1.07 -6.55
C LYS A 297 -21.75 1.70 -7.79
N ASN A 298 -22.49 2.51 -8.55
CA ASN A 298 -21.98 3.26 -9.69
C ASN A 298 -20.92 4.32 -9.33
N ARG A 299 -20.71 4.59 -8.04
CA ARG A 299 -19.63 5.46 -7.52
C ARG A 299 -18.33 4.70 -7.27
N ILE A 300 -18.36 3.37 -7.31
CA ILE A 300 -17.17 2.53 -7.25
C ILE A 300 -16.68 2.34 -8.68
N ILE A 301 -15.44 2.73 -8.94
CA ILE A 301 -14.83 2.65 -10.26
C ILE A 301 -13.51 1.88 -10.15
N VAL A 302 -13.06 1.31 -11.27
CA VAL A 302 -11.83 0.50 -11.33
C VAL A 302 -11.94 -0.71 -10.40
N GLU A 303 -12.76 -1.67 -10.81
CA GLU A 303 -13.05 -2.90 -10.07
C GLU A 303 -12.03 -4.02 -10.37
N ARG A 304 -11.22 -3.86 -11.42
CA ARG A 304 -10.20 -4.84 -11.82
C ARG A 304 -8.82 -4.20 -11.94
N GLN A 305 -7.81 -4.96 -11.54
CA GLN A 305 -6.42 -4.55 -11.67
C GLN A 305 -6.06 -4.33 -13.14
N GLY A 306 -5.44 -3.19 -13.44
CA GLY A 306 -5.12 -2.73 -14.79
C GLY A 306 -6.20 -1.92 -15.48
N GLU A 307 -7.39 -1.75 -14.89
CA GLU A 307 -8.37 -0.80 -15.42
C GLU A 307 -7.84 0.64 -15.31
N THR A 308 -8.16 1.45 -16.32
CA THR A 308 -7.79 2.86 -16.41
C THR A 308 -9.05 3.69 -16.42
N PHE A 309 -9.04 4.80 -15.69
CA PHE A 309 -10.14 5.73 -15.64
C PHE A 309 -9.62 7.16 -15.86
N ALA A 310 -10.38 7.96 -16.61
CA ALA A 310 -10.03 9.34 -16.93
C ALA A 310 -11.22 10.28 -16.69
N PHE A 311 -10.92 11.50 -16.24
CA PHE A 311 -11.90 12.57 -16.12
C PHE A 311 -11.27 13.95 -16.20
N HIS A 312 -12.05 14.91 -16.69
CA HIS A 312 -11.75 16.33 -16.63
C HIS A 312 -12.65 17.00 -15.59
N LYS A 313 -12.15 18.04 -14.91
CA LYS A 313 -12.95 18.83 -13.96
C LYS A 313 -13.43 20.15 -14.57
#